data_AF-A0A1L9V3D7-F1
#
_entry.id   AF-A0A1L9V3D7-F1
#
_cell.length_a   1.000
_cell.length_b   1.000
_cell.length_c   1.000
_cell.angle_alpha   90.00
_cell.angle_beta   90.00
_cell.angle_gamma   90.00
#
_symmetry.space_group_name_H-M   'P 1'
#
loop_
_entity.id
_entity.type
_entity.pdbx_description
1 polymer ?
#
loop_
_entity_poly.entity_id
_entity_poly.type
_entity_poly.pdbx_seq_one_letter_code
_entity_poly.pdbx_strand_id
1 'polypeptide(L)'
;MHFKKPPPSIQNVSTFNTSGNKELKTFMNKLTNHFEMYHDYFALNEKGKIATAAAFLSNDLINHWMHERKSNPDATWETFQAFCQRETADPCLQ
;
A
#
# COMPACT_ATOMS: atom_id res chain seq x y z
N MET A 1 3.63 25.58 -10.51
CA MET A 1 3.49 24.63 -9.39
C MET A 1 4.81 23.90 -9.24
N HIS A 2 5.57 24.14 -8.17
CA HIS A 2 6.80 23.39 -7.92
C HIS A 2 6.41 21.98 -7.49
N PHE A 3 6.52 21.01 -8.40
CA PHE A 3 6.44 19.60 -8.00
C PHE A 3 7.60 19.33 -7.03
N LYS A 4 7.27 19.07 -5.76
CA LYS A 4 8.24 18.57 -4.79
C LYS A 4 8.86 17.31 -5.39
N LYS A 5 10.19 17.20 -5.31
CA LYS A 5 10.92 16.01 -5.79
C LYS A 5 10.28 14.74 -5.23
N PRO A 6 10.23 13.64 -6.01
CA PRO A 6 9.68 12.39 -5.52
C PRO A 6 10.43 11.96 -4.25
N PRO A 7 9.71 11.47 -3.23
CA PRO A 7 10.32 10.99 -2.01
C PRO A 7 11.21 9.76 -2.30
N PRO A 8 12.25 9.55 -1.48
CA PRO A 8 13.07 8.35 -1.60
C PRO A 8 12.24 7.09 -1.33
N SER A 9 12.65 5.97 -1.91
CA SER A 9 12.04 4.66 -1.62
C SER A 9 12.02 4.37 -0.12
N ILE A 10 10.94 3.77 0.36
CA ILE A 10 10.79 3.42 1.78
C ILE A 10 11.85 2.38 2.12
N GLN A 11 12.68 2.68 3.13
CA GLN A 11 13.71 1.76 3.60
C GLN A 11 13.14 0.79 4.64
N ASN A 12 13.69 -0.43 4.69
CA ASN A 12 13.36 -1.45 5.69
C ASN A 12 11.89 -1.87 5.72
N VAL A 13 11.16 -1.76 4.61
CA VAL A 13 9.83 -2.38 4.45
C VAL A 13 10.04 -3.76 3.86
N SER A 14 9.69 -4.79 4.63
CA SER A 14 9.66 -6.15 4.14
C SER A 14 8.49 -6.32 3.18
N THR A 15 8.63 -7.23 2.23
CA THR A 15 7.51 -7.70 1.40
C THR A 15 6.38 -8.16 2.32
N PHE A 16 5.20 -7.58 2.13
CA PHE A 16 3.99 -7.95 2.85
C PHE A 16 3.41 -9.22 2.25
N ASN A 17 3.19 -10.24 3.07
CA ASN A 17 2.75 -11.55 2.63
C ASN A 17 1.65 -12.16 3.52
N THR A 18 0.80 -11.31 4.10
CA THR A 18 -0.39 -11.71 4.89
C THR A 18 -0.13 -12.74 6.01
N SER A 19 1.09 -12.81 6.56
CA SER A 19 1.46 -13.79 7.60
C SER A 19 0.78 -13.52 8.95
N GLY A 20 0.07 -12.39 9.08
CA GLY A 20 -0.87 -12.14 10.17
C GLY A 20 -1.03 -10.66 10.53
N ASN A 21 -1.95 -10.39 11.46
CA ASN A 21 -2.34 -9.04 11.87
C ASN A 21 -1.17 -8.17 12.40
N LYS A 22 -0.16 -8.80 13.03
CA LYS A 22 1.03 -8.08 13.50
C LYS A 22 1.86 -7.54 12.34
N GLU A 23 2.06 -8.35 11.31
CA GLU A 23 2.78 -7.94 10.09
C GLU A 23 2.02 -6.83 9.37
N LEU A 24 0.71 -6.99 9.18
CA LEU A 24 -0.16 -5.97 8.58
C LEU A 24 -0.05 -4.63 9.31
N LYS A 25 -0.12 -4.64 10.65
CA LYS A 25 0.00 -3.42 11.45
C LYS A 25 1.38 -2.77 11.26
N THR A 26 2.46 -3.56 11.27
CA THR A 26 3.82 -3.03 11.06
C THR A 26 3.98 -2.47 9.65
N PHE A 27 3.48 -3.17 8.63
CA PHE A 27 3.49 -2.74 7.23
C PHE A 27 2.76 -1.39 7.07
N MET A 28 1.51 -1.32 7.51
CA MET A 28 0.70 -0.11 7.44
C MET A 28 1.32 1.05 8.21
N ASN A 29 1.86 0.81 9.40
CA ASN A 29 2.50 1.87 10.18
C ASN A 29 3.73 2.46 9.49
N LYS A 30 4.56 1.62 8.84
CA LYS A 30 5.72 2.10 8.07
C LYS A 30 5.31 2.94 6.87
N LEU A 31 4.26 2.51 6.16
CA LEU A 31 3.69 3.26 5.04
C LEU A 31 3.12 4.60 5.49
N THR A 32 2.28 4.61 6.53
CA THR A 32 1.69 5.83 7.08
C THR A 32 2.75 6.82 7.52
N ASN A 33 3.76 6.38 8.29
CA ASN A 33 4.86 7.26 8.72
C ASN A 33 5.60 7.87 7.53
N HIS A 34 5.85 7.08 6.47
CA HIS A 34 6.48 7.59 5.26
C HIS A 34 5.59 8.61 4.54
N PHE A 35 4.30 8.33 4.41
CA PHE A 35 3.37 9.24 3.75
C PHE A 35 3.14 10.52 4.53
N GLU A 36 3.18 10.49 5.86
CA GLU A 36 3.14 11.67 6.72
C GLU A 36 4.41 12.51 6.57
N MET A 37 5.59 11.87 6.55
CA MET A 37 6.87 12.56 6.35
C MET A 37 6.93 13.31 5.01
N TYR A 38 6.27 12.77 3.98
CA TYR A 38 6.19 13.38 2.65
C TYR A 38 4.75 13.80 2.29
N HIS A 39 3.99 14.25 3.28
CA HIS A 39 2.56 14.58 3.14
C HIS A 39 2.30 15.51 1.94
N ASP A 40 3.07 16.56 1.77
CA ASP A 40 2.87 17.53 0.69
C ASP A 40 3.02 16.94 -0.72
N TYR A 41 3.74 15.84 -0.86
CA TYR A 41 3.84 15.10 -2.12
C TYR A 41 2.65 14.15 -2.30
N PHE A 42 2.32 13.37 -1.27
CA PHE A 42 1.30 12.33 -1.37
C PHE A 42 -0.14 12.86 -1.25
N ALA A 43 -0.36 14.01 -0.63
CA ALA A 43 -1.67 14.66 -0.53
C ALA A 43 -2.26 15.01 -1.91
N LEU A 44 -1.40 15.30 -2.89
CA LEU A 44 -1.79 15.59 -4.27
C LEU A 44 -1.60 14.40 -5.22
N ASN A 45 -1.08 13.28 -4.71
CA ASN A 45 -0.69 12.12 -5.52
C ASN A 45 -1.11 10.81 -4.86
N GLU A 46 -2.42 10.65 -4.62
CA GLU A 46 -2.97 9.44 -4.02
C GLU A 46 -2.68 8.18 -4.86
N LYS A 47 -2.72 8.30 -6.19
CA LYS A 47 -2.34 7.19 -7.10
C LYS A 47 -0.89 6.76 -6.89
N GLY A 48 0.02 7.72 -6.69
CA GLY A 48 1.41 7.46 -6.33
C GLY A 48 1.56 6.83 -4.95
N LYS A 49 0.75 7.26 -3.97
CA LYS A 49 0.71 6.67 -2.62
C LYS A 49 0.40 5.18 -2.67
N ILE A 50 -0.66 4.83 -3.40
CA ILE A 50 -1.10 3.44 -3.61
C ILE A 50 -0.04 2.64 -4.38
N ALA A 51 0.53 3.21 -5.45
CA ALA A 51 1.57 2.53 -6.23
C ALA A 51 2.83 2.23 -5.39
N THR A 52 3.26 3.19 -4.56
CA THR A 52 4.37 3.00 -3.62
C THR A 52 4.07 1.89 -2.62
N ALA A 53 2.85 1.84 -2.07
CA ALA A 53 2.46 0.77 -1.15
C ALA A 53 2.39 -0.61 -1.84
N ALA A 54 1.81 -0.67 -3.03
CA ALA A 54 1.65 -1.88 -3.81
C ALA A 54 2.99 -2.52 -4.22
N ALA A 55 4.06 -1.71 -4.36
CA ALA A 55 5.40 -2.20 -4.67
C ALA A 55 6.01 -3.11 -3.59
N PHE A 56 5.45 -3.09 -2.38
CA PHE A 56 5.88 -3.94 -1.27
C PHE A 56 4.94 -5.13 -1.02
N LEU A 57 3.92 -5.32 -1.86
CA LEU A 57 3.11 -6.54 -1.82
C LEU A 57 3.91 -7.72 -2.40
N SER A 58 3.60 -8.93 -1.95
CA SER A 58 4.07 -10.13 -2.63
C SER A 58 3.51 -10.25 -4.04
N ASN A 59 4.10 -11.12 -4.86
CA ASN A 59 3.68 -11.32 -6.25
C ASN A 59 2.22 -11.79 -6.36
N ASP A 60 1.72 -12.57 -5.41
CA ASP A 60 0.32 -13.02 -5.42
C ASP A 60 -0.61 -11.85 -5.06
N LEU A 61 -0.28 -11.11 -4.01
CA LEU A 61 -1.06 -9.96 -3.56
C LEU A 61 -1.07 -8.82 -4.58
N ILE A 62 0.04 -8.57 -5.29
CA ILE A 62 0.05 -7.54 -6.34
C ILE A 62 -0.85 -7.95 -7.51
N ASN A 63 -0.90 -9.24 -7.87
CA ASN A 63 -1.80 -9.73 -8.91
C ASN A 63 -3.27 -9.57 -8.50
N HIS A 64 -3.60 -9.90 -7.25
CA HIS A 64 -4.94 -9.70 -6.68
C HIS A 64 -5.32 -8.23 -6.65
N TRP A 65 -4.42 -7.38 -6.17
CA TRP A 65 -4.61 -5.94 -6.14
C TRP A 65 -4.83 -5.37 -7.54
N MET A 66 -4.03 -5.79 -8.52
CA MET A 66 -4.18 -5.37 -9.92
C MET A 66 -5.51 -5.81 -10.52
N HIS A 67 -6.03 -6.99 -10.14
CA HIS A 67 -7.36 -7.43 -10.56
C HIS A 67 -8.45 -6.53 -9.95
N GLU A 68 -8.39 -6.30 -8.64
CA GLU A 68 -9.37 -5.44 -7.95
C GLU A 68 -9.36 -4.01 -8.52
N ARG A 69 -8.17 -3.46 -8.80
CA ARG A 69 -8.02 -2.14 -9.42
C ARG A 69 -8.59 -2.02 -10.83
N LYS A 70 -8.71 -3.12 -11.58
CA LYS A 70 -9.38 -3.10 -12.88
C LYS A 70 -10.88 -2.90 -12.72
N SER A 71 -11.46 -3.48 -11.67
CA SER A 71 -12.88 -3.36 -11.33
C SER A 71 -13.20 -2.08 -10.56
N ASN A 72 -12.20 -1.50 -9.87
CA ASN A 72 -12.31 -0.25 -9.13
C ASN A 72 -11.23 0.76 -9.57
N PRO A 73 -11.44 1.50 -10.67
CA PRO A 73 -10.47 2.48 -11.18
C PRO A 73 -10.25 3.67 -10.24
N ASP A 74 -11.22 3.95 -9.35
CA ASP A 74 -11.20 5.03 -8.36
C ASP A 74 -10.73 4.53 -6.98
N ALA A 75 -9.99 3.42 -6.94
CA ALA A 75 -9.44 2.88 -5.71
C ALA A 75 -8.67 3.97 -4.92
N THR A 76 -9.12 4.19 -3.70
CA THR A 76 -8.53 5.14 -2.76
C THR A 76 -7.53 4.45 -1.83
N TRP A 77 -6.81 5.23 -1.03
CA TRP A 77 -5.97 4.67 0.03
C TRP A 77 -6.76 3.78 0.99
N GLU A 78 -7.99 4.15 1.33
CA GLU A 78 -8.86 3.35 2.19
C GLU A 78 -9.23 2.00 1.56
N THR A 79 -9.45 1.99 0.23
CA THR A 79 -9.71 0.75 -0.52
C THR A 79 -8.51 -0.19 -0.42
N PHE A 80 -7.29 0.34 -0.57
CA PHE A 80 -6.07 -0.45 -0.42
C PHE A 80 -5.89 -1.00 1.00
N GLN A 81 -6.21 -0.20 2.03
CA GLN A 81 -6.15 -0.65 3.41
C GLN A 81 -7.15 -1.79 3.67
N ALA A 82 -8.38 -1.65 3.17
CA ALA A 82 -9.42 -2.69 3.27
C ALA A 82 -9.01 -3.97 2.53
N PHE A 83 -8.39 -3.85 1.35
CA PHE A 83 -7.80 -4.96 0.62
C PHE A 83 -6.80 -5.72 1.51
N CYS A 84 -5.76 -5.05 2.02
CA CYS A 84 -4.76 -5.72 2.85
C CYS A 84 -5.35 -6.35 4.13
N GLN A 85 -6.35 -5.71 4.74
CA GLN A 85 -7.07 -6.27 5.89
C GLN A 85 -7.82 -7.55 5.52
N ARG A 86 -8.54 -7.56 4.40
CA ARG A 86 -9.27 -8.72 3.91
C ARG A 86 -8.34 -9.87 3.55
N GLU A 87 -7.26 -9.62 2.80
CA GLU A 87 -6.30 -10.67 2.44
C GLU A 87 -5.56 -11.23 3.68
N THR A 88 -5.44 -10.46 4.77
CA THR A 88 -4.88 -10.96 6.04
C THR A 88 -5.89 -11.76 6.86
N ALA A 89 -7.17 -11.43 6.75
CA ALA A 89 -8.25 -12.08 7.47
C ALA A 89 -8.77 -13.34 6.74
N ASP A 90 -8.52 -13.47 5.44
CA ASP A 90 -8.94 -14.59 4.63
C ASP A 90 -7.92 -15.75 4.74
N PRO A 91 -8.29 -16.90 5.35
CA PRO A 91 -7.40 -18.03 5.51
C PRO A 91 -7.23 -18.85 4.23
N CYS A 92 -7.96 -18.57 3.14
CA CYS A 92 -7.84 -19.33 1.89
C CYS A 92 -6.60 -18.93 1.07
N LEU A 93 -5.90 -17.86 1.46
CA LEU A 93 -4.67 -17.37 0.84
C LEU A 93 -3.41 -17.61 1.68
N GLN A 94 -3.53 -18.28 2.83
CA GLN A 94 -2.42 -18.65 3.71
C GLN A 94 -1.89 -20.05 3.44
#